data_AF-A0A4Q3YSI3-F1
#
_entry.id   AF-A0A4Q3YSI3-F1
#
_cell.length_a   1.000
_cell.length_b   1.000
_cell.length_c   1.000
_cell.angle_alpha   90.00
_cell.angle_beta   90.00
_cell.angle_gamma   90.00
#
_symmetry.space_group_name_H-M   'P 1'
#
loop_
_entity.id
_entity.type
_entity.pdbx_description
1 polymer ?
#
loop_
_entity_poly.entity_id
_entity_poly.type
_entity_poly.pdbx_seq_one_letter_code
_entity_poly.pdbx_strand_id
1 'polypeptide(L)'
;MDATPLDPRLQVALFTASVTVILWGLKQLLDAVAAWRARRRSRDQLVRALYAEVRFNVAELADAAANGVKIEDIREAMERRTGTIPHMTDARHDAIWHSRLAELPLLEDALIGSLIRFYGRMEKIHVQIAGLNLPSYATISTNGKLKVMDRINTQIAAARDDGRKVLDLLEEHYPTILTAQAALRAENRLSDSFGSDDDGVGTG
;
A
#
# COMPACT_ATOMS: atom_id res chain seq x y z
N MET A 1 -5.27 -14.69 75.04
CA MET A 1 -5.05 -13.57 74.10
C MET A 1 -6.25 -13.59 73.17
N ASP A 2 -7.30 -12.87 73.54
CA ASP A 2 -8.54 -12.85 72.78
C ASP A 2 -8.34 -11.99 71.54
N ALA A 3 -8.44 -12.62 70.36
CA ALA A 3 -8.46 -11.89 69.11
C ALA A 3 -9.75 -11.07 69.06
N THR A 4 -9.64 -9.75 69.23
CA THR A 4 -10.77 -8.82 69.06
C THR A 4 -11.37 -9.05 67.66
N PRO A 5 -12.66 -9.39 67.53
CA PRO A 5 -13.25 -9.65 66.23
C PRO A 5 -13.17 -8.37 65.39
N LEU A 6 -12.54 -8.47 64.21
CA LEU A 6 -12.46 -7.39 63.23
C LEU A 6 -13.85 -6.81 62.97
N ASP A 7 -13.99 -5.48 63.01
CA ASP A 7 -15.26 -4.79 62.74
C ASP A 7 -15.83 -5.28 61.39
N PRO A 8 -17.07 -5.83 61.36
CA PRO A 8 -17.68 -6.34 60.15
C PRO A 8 -17.73 -5.31 59.01
N ARG A 9 -17.79 -4.01 59.31
CA ARG A 9 -17.73 -2.95 58.29
C ARG A 9 -16.38 -2.90 57.58
N LEU A 10 -15.29 -3.10 58.31
CA LEU A 10 -13.94 -3.13 57.75
C LEU A 10 -13.74 -4.37 56.87
N GLN A 11 -14.29 -5.52 57.27
CA GLN A 11 -14.24 -6.75 56.46
C GLN A 11 -14.96 -6.59 55.13
N VAL A 12 -16.17 -6.00 55.13
CA VAL A 12 -16.94 -5.73 53.91
C VAL A 12 -16.22 -4.72 53.01
N ALA A 13 -15.63 -3.66 53.59
CA ALA A 13 -14.87 -2.67 52.83
C ALA A 13 -13.63 -3.28 52.16
N LEU A 14 -12.83 -4.07 52.89
CA LEU A 14 -11.66 -4.78 52.37
C LEU A 14 -12.04 -5.77 51.27
N PHE A 15 -13.12 -6.52 51.45
CA PHE A 15 -13.64 -7.43 50.44
C PHE A 15 -14.06 -6.68 49.17
N THR A 16 -14.87 -5.63 49.31
CA THR A 16 -15.36 -4.84 48.17
C THR A 16 -14.21 -4.18 47.41
N ALA A 17 -13.22 -3.63 48.12
CA ALA A 17 -12.03 -3.04 47.53
C ALA A 17 -11.20 -4.09 46.77
N SER A 18 -11.00 -5.27 47.37
CA SER A 18 -10.26 -6.37 46.74
C SER A 18 -10.96 -6.85 45.48
N VAL A 19 -12.27 -7.07 45.53
CA VAL A 19 -13.08 -7.46 44.35
C VAL A 19 -13.00 -6.39 43.26
N THR A 20 -13.09 -5.11 43.62
CA THR A 20 -12.98 -4.01 42.65
C THR A 20 -11.62 -4.00 41.96
N VAL A 21 -10.53 -4.16 42.70
CA VAL A 21 -9.16 -4.21 42.13
C VAL A 21 -9.00 -5.44 41.23
N ILE A 22 -9.53 -6.60 41.62
CA ILE A 22 -9.48 -7.82 40.81
C ILE A 22 -10.27 -7.64 39.50
N LEU A 23 -11.50 -7.11 39.58
CA LEU A 23 -12.34 -6.86 38.41
C LEU A 23 -11.69 -5.84 37.47
N TRP A 24 -11.11 -4.77 38.01
CA TRP A 24 -10.37 -3.79 37.23
C TRP A 24 -9.14 -4.42 36.55
N GLY A 25 -8.34 -5.19 37.29
CA GLY A 25 -7.18 -5.89 36.75
C GLY A 25 -7.54 -6.87 35.63
N LEU A 26 -8.61 -7.64 35.81
CA LEU A 26 -9.11 -8.56 34.79
C LEU A 26 -9.59 -7.81 33.53
N LYS A 27 -10.33 -6.70 33.71
CA LYS A 27 -10.73 -5.84 32.58
C LYS A 27 -9.53 -5.30 31.83
N GLN A 28 -8.51 -4.78 32.52
CA GLN A 28 -7.31 -4.25 31.87
C GLN A 28 -6.55 -5.32 31.08
N LEU A 29 -6.51 -6.56 31.59
CA LEU A 29 -5.91 -7.67 30.86
C LEU A 29 -6.71 -8.02 29.60
N LEU A 30 -8.04 -8.09 29.70
CA LEU A 30 -8.91 -8.34 28.55
C LEU A 30 -8.80 -7.24 27.48
N ASP A 31 -8.79 -5.98 27.91
CA ASP A 31 -8.63 -4.81 27.04
C ASP A 31 -7.26 -4.84 26.33
N ALA A 32 -6.19 -5.19 27.05
CA ALA A 32 -4.85 -5.33 26.48
C ALA A 32 -4.78 -6.46 25.43
N VAL A 33 -5.38 -7.62 25.71
CA VAL A 33 -5.43 -8.74 24.77
C VAL A 33 -6.27 -8.39 23.54
N ALA A 34 -7.41 -7.72 23.72
CA ALA A 34 -8.26 -7.27 22.63
C ALA A 34 -7.54 -6.25 21.74
N ALA A 35 -6.85 -5.27 22.34
CA ALA A 35 -6.05 -4.28 21.62
C ALA A 35 -4.90 -4.92 20.85
N TRP A 36 -4.20 -5.90 21.44
CA TRP A 36 -3.13 -6.64 20.77
C TRP A 36 -3.66 -7.40 19.54
N ARG A 37 -4.78 -8.11 19.67
CA ARG A 37 -5.42 -8.80 18.54
C ARG A 37 -5.91 -7.83 17.46
N ALA A 38 -6.47 -6.70 17.85
CA ALA A 38 -6.89 -5.65 16.92
C ALA A 38 -5.71 -5.11 16.11
N ARG A 39 -4.61 -4.76 16.78
CA ARG A 39 -3.37 -4.29 16.13
C ARG A 39 -2.81 -5.30 15.14
N ARG A 40 -2.80 -6.58 15.50
CA ARG A 40 -2.33 -7.65 14.59
C ARG A 40 -3.19 -7.74 13.33
N ARG A 41 -4.52 -7.68 13.47
CA ARG A 41 -5.45 -7.68 12.34
C ARG A 41 -5.27 -6.45 11.44
N SER A 42 -5.14 -5.26 12.02
CA SER A 42 -4.89 -4.02 11.28
C SER A 42 -3.60 -4.09 10.48
N ARG A 43 -2.50 -4.55 11.11
CA ARG A 43 -1.23 -4.77 10.44
C ARG A 43 -1.36 -5.76 9.27
N ASP A 44 -2.02 -6.89 9.48
CA ASP A 44 -2.14 -7.90 8.44
C ASP A 44 -3.00 -7.41 7.25
N GLN A 45 -4.06 -6.63 7.52
CA GLN A 45 -4.84 -5.95 6.47
C GLN A 45 -4.02 -4.89 5.72
N LEU A 46 -3.25 -4.08 6.45
CA LEU A 46 -2.37 -3.07 5.88
C LEU A 46 -1.35 -3.70 4.93
N VAL A 47 -0.64 -4.74 5.38
CA VAL A 47 0.36 -5.46 4.58
C VAL A 47 -0.24 -5.99 3.29
N ARG A 48 -1.43 -6.62 3.34
CA ARG A 48 -2.11 -7.14 2.14
C ARG A 48 -2.52 -6.04 1.17
N ALA A 49 -3.02 -4.94 1.69
CA ALA A 49 -3.48 -3.81 0.88
C ALA A 49 -2.29 -3.12 0.21
N LEU A 50 -1.22 -2.84 0.95
CA LEU A 50 0.02 -2.26 0.43
C LEU A 50 0.68 -3.19 -0.59
N TYR A 51 0.78 -4.49 -0.31
CA TYR A 51 1.33 -5.45 -1.28
C TYR A 51 0.55 -5.43 -2.60
N ALA A 52 -0.78 -5.43 -2.55
CA ALA A 52 -1.60 -5.37 -3.74
C ALA A 52 -1.41 -4.07 -4.54
N GLU A 53 -1.39 -2.92 -3.85
CA GLU A 53 -1.20 -1.60 -4.47
C GLU A 53 0.20 -1.45 -5.06
N VAL A 54 1.26 -1.78 -4.32
CA VAL A 54 2.64 -1.70 -4.80
C VAL A 54 2.84 -2.64 -5.99
N ARG A 55 2.34 -3.88 -5.92
CA ARG A 55 2.46 -4.83 -7.02
C ARG A 55 1.76 -4.34 -8.29
N PHE A 56 0.58 -3.74 -8.15
CA PHE A 56 -0.14 -3.14 -9.28
C PHE A 56 0.69 -2.02 -9.91
N ASN A 57 1.15 -1.05 -9.11
CA ASN A 57 1.97 0.05 -9.63
C ASN A 57 3.29 -0.43 -10.25
N VAL A 58 3.95 -1.44 -9.68
CA VAL A 58 5.18 -2.02 -10.25
C VAL A 58 4.90 -2.64 -11.62
N ALA A 59 3.75 -3.32 -11.79
CA ALA A 59 3.34 -3.85 -13.08
C ALA A 59 3.10 -2.74 -14.10
N GLU A 60 2.37 -1.68 -13.72
CA GLU A 60 2.13 -0.51 -14.58
C GLU A 60 3.44 0.20 -14.97
N LEU A 61 4.37 0.37 -14.03
CA LEU A 61 5.68 0.97 -14.33
C LEU A 61 6.52 0.08 -15.24
N ALA A 62 6.40 -1.25 -15.11
CA ALA A 62 7.06 -2.19 -16.00
C ALA A 62 6.47 -2.12 -17.42
N ASP A 63 5.15 -2.03 -17.53
CA ASP A 63 4.46 -1.84 -18.80
C ASP A 63 4.84 -0.51 -19.45
N ALA A 64 4.80 0.60 -18.71
CA ALA A 64 5.22 1.91 -19.18
C ALA A 64 6.68 1.92 -19.65
N ALA A 65 7.57 1.18 -18.98
CA ALA A 65 8.97 1.07 -19.39
C ALA A 65 9.17 0.19 -20.65
N ALA A 66 8.31 -0.81 -20.87
CA ALA A 66 8.43 -1.75 -21.99
C ALA A 66 7.70 -1.26 -23.26
N ASN A 67 6.49 -0.74 -23.09
CA ASN A 67 5.56 -0.38 -24.14
C ASN A 67 5.39 1.14 -24.30
N GLY A 68 6.05 1.95 -23.47
CA GLY A 68 6.07 3.40 -23.60
C GLY A 68 6.67 3.89 -24.92
N VAL A 69 6.27 5.08 -25.34
CA VAL A 69 6.77 5.71 -26.57
C VAL A 69 8.29 5.89 -26.48
N LYS A 70 9.03 5.40 -27.46
CA LYS A 70 10.49 5.52 -27.49
C LYS A 70 10.87 6.97 -27.69
N ILE A 71 11.96 7.38 -27.05
CA ILE A 71 12.40 8.77 -27.14
C ILE A 71 12.85 9.16 -28.56
N GLU A 72 13.29 8.17 -29.34
CA GLU A 72 13.58 8.30 -30.77
C GLU A 72 12.35 8.72 -31.56
N ASP A 73 11.21 8.09 -31.30
CA ASP A 73 9.95 8.38 -31.99
C ASP A 73 9.43 9.78 -31.58
N ILE A 74 9.61 10.16 -30.31
CA ILE A 74 9.30 11.51 -29.83
C ILE A 74 10.17 12.56 -30.51
N ARG A 75 11.47 12.30 -30.65
CA ARG A 75 12.42 13.19 -31.31
C ARG A 75 12.01 13.43 -32.76
N GLU A 76 11.74 12.36 -33.50
CA GLU A 76 11.31 12.45 -34.89
C GLU A 76 9.99 13.23 -35.02
N ALA A 77 9.03 12.99 -34.12
CA ALA A 77 7.77 13.73 -34.10
C ALA A 77 7.97 15.23 -33.81
N MET A 78 8.87 15.58 -32.88
CA MET A 78 9.17 16.97 -32.54
C MET A 78 9.93 17.72 -33.66
N GLU A 79 10.77 17.03 -34.41
CA GLU A 79 11.48 17.58 -35.57
C GLU A 79 10.53 17.85 -36.74
N ARG A 80 9.58 16.93 -37.00
CA ARG A 80 8.59 17.06 -38.08
C ARG A 80 7.54 18.13 -37.78
N ARG A 81 7.17 18.34 -36.51
CA ARG A 81 6.09 19.26 -36.12
C ARG A 81 6.50 20.08 -34.91
N THR A 82 6.82 21.35 -35.17
CA THR A 82 7.15 22.34 -34.12
C THR A 82 5.98 22.51 -33.17
N GLY A 83 6.24 22.41 -31.86
CA GLY A 83 5.21 22.56 -30.83
C GLY A 83 4.51 21.26 -30.41
N THR A 84 4.97 20.08 -30.87
CA THR A 84 4.46 18.79 -30.38
C THR A 84 4.67 18.65 -28.87
N ILE A 85 3.57 18.41 -28.14
CA ILE A 85 3.57 18.09 -26.72
C ILE A 85 3.15 16.61 -26.61
N PRO A 86 4.02 15.72 -26.12
CA PRO A 86 3.64 14.32 -25.95
C PRO A 86 2.59 14.21 -24.84
N HIS A 87 1.50 13.52 -25.14
CA HIS A 87 0.51 13.19 -24.12
C HIS A 87 1.04 12.02 -23.31
N MET A 88 1.27 12.25 -22.01
CA MET A 88 1.58 11.20 -21.05
C MET A 88 0.49 11.20 -19.98
N THR A 89 -0.09 10.04 -19.69
CA THR A 89 -1.12 9.88 -18.66
C THR A 89 -0.50 9.28 -17.40
N ASP A 90 -0.96 9.75 -16.25
CA ASP A 90 -0.63 9.16 -14.96
C ASP A 90 -1.84 8.38 -14.44
N ALA A 91 -1.67 7.08 -14.27
CA ALA A 91 -2.69 6.14 -13.79
C ALA A 91 -2.30 5.50 -12.45
N ARG A 92 -1.45 6.16 -11.65
CA ARG A 92 -1.00 5.63 -10.36
C ARG A 92 -2.14 5.27 -9.42
N HIS A 93 -1.88 4.30 -8.56
CA HIS A 93 -2.76 3.93 -7.45
C HIS A 93 -2.05 4.17 -6.12
N ASP A 94 -2.52 5.16 -5.36
CA ASP A 94 -1.92 5.58 -4.09
C ASP A 94 -2.96 5.72 -2.96
N ALA A 95 -4.18 5.22 -3.18
CA ALA A 95 -5.31 5.38 -2.26
C ALA A 95 -5.08 4.64 -0.93
N ILE A 96 -4.49 3.43 -0.97
CA ILE A 96 -4.17 2.66 0.23
C ILE A 96 -3.05 3.34 0.99
N TRP A 97 -1.97 3.72 0.29
CA TRP A 97 -0.88 4.47 0.88
C TRP A 97 -1.36 5.70 1.66
N HIS A 98 -2.15 6.58 1.04
CA HIS A 98 -2.64 7.80 1.67
C HIS A 98 -3.64 7.54 2.80
N SER A 99 -4.58 6.61 2.61
CA SER A 99 -5.61 6.33 3.62
C SER A 99 -5.08 5.64 4.88
N ARG A 100 -3.88 5.04 4.82
CA ARG A 100 -3.31 4.23 5.89
C ARG A 100 -1.98 4.75 6.43
N LEU A 101 -1.59 5.99 6.16
CA LEU A 101 -0.34 6.59 6.66
C LEU A 101 -0.19 6.49 8.20
N ALA A 102 -1.30 6.64 8.94
CA ALA A 102 -1.30 6.55 10.39
C ALA A 102 -0.98 5.14 10.93
N GLU A 103 -1.07 4.12 10.08
CA GLU A 103 -0.82 2.71 10.42
C GLU A 103 0.59 2.25 10.02
N LEU A 104 1.39 3.09 9.36
CA LEU A 104 2.79 2.78 9.01
C LEU A 104 3.65 2.35 10.21
N PRO A 105 3.50 2.90 11.43
CA PRO A 105 4.26 2.43 12.59
C PRO A 105 3.98 0.97 12.99
N LEU A 106 3.02 0.29 12.36
CA LEU A 106 2.79 -1.15 12.54
C LEU A 106 3.73 -2.03 11.69
N LEU A 107 4.51 -1.43 10.79
CA LEU A 107 5.43 -2.09 9.87
C LEU A 107 6.88 -2.02 10.38
N GLU A 108 7.75 -2.85 9.79
CA GLU A 108 9.20 -2.77 10.04
C GLU A 108 9.81 -1.48 9.47
N ASP A 109 10.76 -0.88 10.18
CA ASP A 109 11.38 0.41 9.81
C ASP A 109 11.98 0.41 8.40
N ALA A 110 12.62 -0.69 8.00
CA ALA A 110 13.21 -0.85 6.67
C ALA A 110 12.14 -0.80 5.56
N LEU A 111 10.95 -1.36 5.83
CA LEU A 111 9.83 -1.34 4.91
C LEU A 111 9.23 0.07 4.82
N ILE A 112 9.08 0.78 5.95
CA ILE A 112 8.59 2.16 5.97
C ILE A 112 9.47 3.06 5.10
N GLY A 113 10.79 2.99 5.27
CA GLY A 113 11.73 3.79 4.47
C GLY A 113 11.66 3.47 2.97
N SER A 114 11.46 2.19 2.63
CA SER A 114 11.33 1.76 1.24
C SER A 114 10.01 2.19 0.61
N LEU A 115 8.89 2.12 1.34
CA LEU A 115 7.59 2.63 0.91
C LEU A 115 7.63 4.14 0.67
N ILE A 116 8.17 4.91 1.62
CA ILE A 116 8.32 6.38 1.48
C ILE A 116 9.13 6.72 0.22
N ARG A 117 10.23 5.99 -0.03
CA ARG A 117 11.05 6.19 -1.22
C ARG A 117 10.27 5.89 -2.51
N PHE A 118 9.55 4.77 -2.53
CA PHE A 118 8.75 4.36 -3.68
C PHE A 118 7.66 5.40 -4.01
N TYR A 119 6.79 5.71 -3.05
CA TYR A 119 5.70 6.67 -3.27
C TYR A 119 6.20 8.11 -3.47
N GLY A 120 7.30 8.50 -2.82
CA GLY A 120 7.94 9.79 -3.08
C GLY A 120 8.48 9.91 -4.51
N ARG A 121 8.95 8.81 -5.11
CA ARG A 121 9.36 8.80 -6.50
C ARG A 121 8.17 8.80 -7.46
N MET A 122 7.09 8.10 -7.13
CA MET A 122 5.82 8.18 -7.87
C MET A 122 5.28 9.61 -7.91
N GLU A 123 5.32 10.32 -6.77
CA GLU A 123 4.93 11.74 -6.70
C GLU A 123 5.83 12.62 -7.58
N LYS A 124 7.14 12.38 -7.58
CA LYS A 124 8.08 13.10 -8.44
C LYS A 124 7.79 12.87 -9.93
N ILE A 125 7.43 11.66 -10.33
CA ILE A 125 7.04 11.34 -11.71
C ILE A 125 5.75 12.09 -12.06
N HIS A 126 4.73 12.02 -11.20
CA HIS A 126 3.47 12.74 -11.37
C HIS A 126 3.68 14.23 -11.62
N VAL A 127 4.46 14.89 -10.77
CA VAL A 127 4.77 16.33 -10.92
C VAL A 127 5.50 16.62 -12.24
N GLN A 128 6.39 15.73 -12.70
CA GLN A 128 7.07 15.89 -13.98
C GLN A 128 6.11 15.73 -15.18
N ILE A 129 5.21 14.75 -15.13
CA ILE A 129 4.17 14.54 -16.14
C ILE A 129 3.22 15.74 -16.19
N ALA A 130 2.75 16.21 -15.02
CA ALA A 130 1.92 17.40 -14.93
C ALA A 130 2.63 18.64 -15.49
N GLY A 131 3.95 18.75 -15.29
CA GLY A 131 4.79 19.79 -15.85
C GLY A 131 4.80 19.86 -17.38
N LEU A 132 4.54 18.75 -18.08
CA LEU A 132 4.46 18.70 -19.54
C LEU A 132 3.28 19.52 -20.09
N ASN A 133 2.23 19.66 -19.29
CA ASN A 133 1.02 20.39 -19.66
C ASN A 133 1.10 21.90 -19.32
N LEU A 134 2.18 22.35 -18.69
CA LEU A 134 2.35 23.76 -18.33
C LEU A 134 2.79 24.60 -19.55
N PRO A 135 2.37 25.88 -19.65
CA PRO A 135 2.78 26.76 -20.75
C PRO A 135 4.30 26.92 -20.90
N SER A 136 5.04 26.84 -19.78
CA SER A 136 6.51 26.90 -19.77
C SER A 136 7.16 25.73 -20.51
N TYR A 137 6.49 24.58 -20.62
CA TYR A 137 7.00 23.46 -21.41
C TYR A 137 6.94 23.76 -22.91
N ALA A 138 5.96 24.55 -23.37
CA ALA A 138 5.88 24.91 -24.78
C ALA A 138 7.05 25.79 -25.24
N THR A 139 7.60 26.62 -24.34
CA THR A 139 8.62 27.64 -24.63
C THR A 139 10.06 27.14 -24.55
N ILE A 140 10.32 25.94 -24.00
CA ILE A 140 11.66 25.36 -23.96
C ILE A 140 12.07 24.76 -25.32
N SER A 141 13.39 24.68 -25.55
CA SER A 141 13.96 24.11 -26.77
C SER A 141 13.61 22.62 -26.93
N THR A 142 13.63 22.11 -28.16
CA THR A 142 13.41 20.68 -28.44
C THR A 142 14.35 19.79 -27.64
N ASN A 143 15.64 20.15 -27.53
CA ASN A 143 16.59 19.42 -26.69
C ASN A 143 16.19 19.46 -25.20
N GLY A 144 15.68 20.59 -24.71
CA GLY A 144 15.11 20.70 -23.36
C GLY A 144 13.94 19.74 -23.15
N LYS A 145 13.01 19.66 -24.11
CA LYS A 145 11.85 18.75 -24.08
C LYS A 145 12.29 17.28 -24.03
N LEU A 146 13.24 16.90 -24.88
CA LEU A 146 13.79 15.54 -24.89
C LEU A 146 14.46 15.18 -23.56
N LYS A 147 15.23 16.10 -22.96
CA LYS A 147 15.81 15.87 -21.62
C LYS A 147 14.78 15.66 -20.53
N VAL A 148 13.63 16.35 -20.59
CA VAL A 148 12.53 16.13 -19.64
C VAL A 148 11.95 14.73 -19.81
N MET A 149 11.71 14.29 -21.05
CA MET A 149 11.19 12.95 -21.34
C MET A 149 12.15 11.84 -20.90
N ASP A 150 13.45 11.99 -21.20
CA ASP A 150 14.49 11.05 -20.76
C ASP A 150 14.55 10.94 -19.23
N ARG A 151 14.41 12.08 -18.55
CA ARG A 151 14.36 12.12 -17.09
C ARG A 151 13.14 11.38 -16.54
N ILE A 152 11.96 11.54 -17.16
CA ILE A 152 10.75 10.83 -16.76
C ILE A 152 10.96 9.31 -16.91
N ASN A 153 11.44 8.86 -18.07
CA ASN A 153 11.72 7.44 -18.32
C ASN A 153 12.71 6.86 -17.31
N THR A 154 13.78 7.61 -17.00
CA THR A 154 14.74 7.22 -15.97
C THR A 154 14.09 7.13 -14.58
N GLN A 155 13.19 8.05 -14.23
CA GLN A 155 12.47 7.98 -12.97
C GLN A 155 11.49 6.79 -12.91
N ILE A 156 10.80 6.48 -14.01
CA ILE A 156 9.90 5.31 -14.10
C ILE A 156 10.66 4.02 -13.82
N ALA A 157 11.82 3.82 -14.48
CA ALA A 157 12.65 2.64 -14.25
C ALA A 157 13.11 2.55 -12.78
N ALA A 158 13.56 3.68 -12.21
CA ALA A 158 13.98 3.71 -10.81
C ALA A 158 12.81 3.49 -9.82
N ALA A 159 11.60 3.95 -10.14
CA ALA A 159 10.41 3.72 -9.33
C ALA A 159 10.00 2.25 -9.36
N ARG A 160 10.07 1.62 -10.53
CA ARG A 160 9.84 0.19 -10.66
C ARG A 160 10.79 -0.61 -9.78
N ASP A 161 12.08 -0.27 -9.82
CA ASP A 161 13.10 -0.98 -9.04
C ASP A 161 12.96 -0.72 -7.53
N ASP A 162 12.59 0.48 -7.11
CA ASP A 162 12.26 0.78 -5.71
C ASP A 162 11.00 0.03 -5.25
N GLY A 163 9.97 -0.07 -6.09
CA GLY A 163 8.76 -0.84 -5.81
C GLY A 163 9.01 -2.34 -5.72
N ARG A 164 9.90 -2.89 -6.56
CA ARG A 164 10.35 -4.29 -6.45
C ARG A 164 11.00 -4.57 -5.11
N LYS A 165 11.89 -3.69 -4.63
CA LYS A 165 12.50 -3.83 -3.29
C LYS A 165 11.44 -3.84 -2.18
N VAL A 166 10.39 -3.02 -2.32
CA VAL A 166 9.27 -3.03 -1.36
C VAL A 166 8.57 -4.39 -1.37
N LEU A 167 8.31 -4.97 -2.55
CA LEU A 167 7.71 -6.30 -2.67
C LEU A 167 8.62 -7.38 -2.06
N ASP A 168 9.92 -7.35 -2.34
CA ASP A 168 10.89 -8.30 -1.79
C ASP A 168 10.88 -8.24 -0.25
N LEU A 169 10.89 -7.04 0.34
CA LEU A 169 10.81 -6.85 1.79
C LEU A 169 9.47 -7.32 2.38
N LEU A 170 8.36 -7.09 1.69
CA LEU A 170 7.04 -7.58 2.11
C LEU A 170 6.99 -9.12 2.12
N GLU A 171 7.59 -9.76 1.11
CA GLU A 171 7.67 -11.21 0.98
C GLU A 171 8.61 -11.83 2.02
N GLU A 172 9.72 -11.16 2.32
CA GLU A 172 10.67 -11.59 3.36
C GLU A 172 10.06 -11.48 4.77
N HIS A 173 9.46 -10.35 5.13
CA HIS A 173 9.00 -10.09 6.49
C HIS A 173 7.60 -10.65 6.78
N TYR A 174 6.76 -10.85 5.76
CA TYR A 174 5.36 -11.27 5.93
C TYR A 174 4.94 -12.49 5.08
N PRO A 175 5.75 -13.56 5.00
CA PRO A 175 5.50 -14.68 4.07
C PRO A 175 4.16 -15.38 4.34
N THR A 176 3.79 -15.57 5.61
CA THR A 176 2.54 -16.24 5.99
C THR A 176 1.30 -15.45 5.57
N ILE A 177 1.37 -14.12 5.58
CA ILE A 177 0.23 -13.25 5.23
C ILE A 177 -0.04 -13.33 3.72
N LEU A 178 1.03 -13.35 2.93
CA LEU A 178 0.98 -13.33 1.47
C LEU A 178 0.70 -14.70 0.86
N THR A 179 1.25 -15.78 1.43
CA THR A 179 0.92 -17.16 1.02
C THR A 179 -0.56 -17.49 1.22
N ALA A 180 -1.15 -17.06 2.35
CA ALA A 180 -2.59 -17.20 2.58
C ALA A 180 -3.41 -16.44 1.51
N GLN A 181 -2.92 -15.29 1.04
CA GLN A 181 -3.58 -14.53 -0.01
C GLN A 181 -3.47 -15.20 -1.39
N ALA A 182 -2.32 -15.83 -1.68
CA ALA A 182 -2.12 -16.61 -2.90
C ALA A 182 -3.04 -17.83 -2.95
N ALA A 183 -3.20 -18.55 -1.84
CA ALA A 183 -4.12 -19.68 -1.72
C ALA A 183 -5.57 -19.28 -1.94
N LEU A 184 -6.05 -18.22 -1.26
CA LEU A 184 -7.42 -17.71 -1.43
C LEU A 184 -7.72 -17.24 -2.86
N ARG A 185 -6.74 -16.66 -3.56
CA ARG A 185 -6.90 -16.29 -4.98
C ARG A 185 -6.96 -17.50 -5.91
N ALA A 186 -6.20 -18.56 -5.62
CA ALA A 186 -6.25 -19.79 -6.39
C ALA A 186 -7.62 -20.48 -6.22
N GLU A 187 -8.15 -20.51 -4.99
CA GLU A 187 -9.46 -21.06 -4.68
C GLU A 187 -10.60 -20.29 -5.39
N ASN A 188 -10.61 -18.96 -5.33
CA ASN A 188 -11.62 -18.14 -6.02
C ASN A 188 -11.56 -18.28 -7.55
N ARG A 189 -10.36 -18.42 -8.14
CA ARG A 189 -10.24 -18.64 -9.59
C ARG A 189 -10.79 -19.99 -10.02
N LEU A 190 -10.66 -21.00 -9.16
CA LEU A 190 -11.25 -22.32 -9.41
C LEU A 190 -12.78 -22.25 -9.31
N SER A 191 -13.34 -21.59 -8.29
CA SER A 191 -14.80 -21.44 -8.18
C SER A 191 -15.42 -20.70 -9.37
N ASP A 192 -14.75 -19.64 -9.87
CA ASP A 192 -15.24 -18.89 -11.03
C ASP A 192 -15.18 -19.72 -12.33
N SER A 193 -14.24 -20.66 -12.44
CA SER A 193 -14.13 -21.58 -13.59
C SER A 193 -15.12 -22.75 -13.57
N PHE A 194 -15.69 -23.09 -12.40
CA PHE A 194 -16.72 -24.12 -12.26
C PHE A 194 -18.16 -23.57 -12.27
N GLY A 195 -18.32 -22.24 -12.14
CA GLY A 195 -19.64 -21.57 -12.13
C GLY A 195 -20.13 -21.10 -13.50
N SER A 196 -19.36 -21.28 -14.57
CA SER A 196 -19.69 -20.77 -15.92
C SER A 196 -20.30 -21.81 -16.89
N ASP A 197 -20.57 -23.04 -16.43
CA ASP A 197 -21.05 -24.14 -17.29
C ASP A 197 -22.57 -24.41 -17.21
N ASP A 198 -23.36 -23.58 -16.50
CA ASP A 198 -24.81 -23.83 -16.28
C ASP A 198 -25.75 -22.65 -16.64
N ASP A 199 -25.46 -21.91 -17.72
CA ASP A 199 -26.40 -20.94 -18.32
C ASP A 199 -26.76 -21.29 -19.77
N GLY A 200 -26.79 -22.59 -20.07
CA GLY A 200 -27.27 -23.11 -21.34
C GLY A 200 -28.36 -24.14 -21.13
N VAL A 201 -29.61 -23.73 -20.89
CA VAL A 201 -30.85 -24.35 -21.44
C VAL A 201 -32.09 -23.54 -21.03
N GLY A 202 -32.87 -23.15 -22.05
CA GLY A 202 -34.31 -22.94 -21.97
C GLY A 202 -34.74 -21.48 -21.84
N THR A 203 -35.69 -20.94 -22.59
CA THR A 203 -36.71 -21.50 -23.49
C THR A 203 -37.39 -20.30 -24.17
N GLY A 204 -37.81 -20.42 -25.43
CA GLY A 204 -38.83 -19.57 -26.04
C GLY A 204 -38.41 -18.87 -27.32
#